data_AF-Q38FZ4-F1
#
_entry.id   AF-Q38FZ4-F1
#
_cell.length_a   1.000
_cell.length_b   1.000
_cell.length_c   1.000
_cell.angle_alpha   90.00
_cell.angle_beta   90.00
_cell.angle_gamma   90.00
#
_symmetry.space_group_name_H-M   'P 1'
#
loop_
_entity.id
_entity.type
_entity.pdbx_description
1 polymer ?
#
loop_
_entity_poly.entity_id
_entity_poly.type
_entity_poly.pdbx_seq_one_letter_code
_entity_poly.pdbx_strand_id
1 'polypeptide(L)'
;MAPAVIEIHIPLDRIRNEEYATDDLLLNCLSKIGDTPEEDGLPLRTWILREAHQALIKSPKLRTVLVKPQTVKDKPTHFQICFDE
;
A
#
# COMPACT_ATOMS: atom_id res chain seq x y z
N MET A 1 -14.24 14.10 -11.97
CA MET A 1 -13.29 13.05 -12.40
C MET A 1 -13.36 11.94 -11.36
N ALA A 2 -13.45 10.67 -11.78
CA ALA A 2 -13.37 9.56 -10.84
C ALA A 2 -11.95 9.51 -10.22
N PRO A 3 -11.80 9.11 -8.95
CA PRO A 3 -10.49 8.87 -8.37
C PRO A 3 -9.73 7.86 -9.21
N ALA A 4 -8.45 8.11 -9.49
CA ALA A 4 -7.61 7.14 -10.16
C ALA A 4 -7.34 5.99 -9.18
N VAL A 5 -7.65 4.75 -9.56
CA VAL A 5 -7.34 3.56 -8.77
C VAL A 5 -6.11 2.91 -9.37
N ILE A 6 -5.04 2.81 -8.57
CA ILE A 6 -3.80 2.13 -8.94
C ILE A 6 -3.83 0.77 -8.26
N GLU A 7 -3.82 -0.29 -9.07
CA GLU A 7 -3.74 -1.66 -8.58
C GLU A 7 -2.28 -2.05 -8.32
N ILE A 8 -2.00 -2.60 -7.14
CA ILE A 8 -0.68 -3.01 -6.67
C ILE A 8 -0.79 -4.46 -6.24
N HIS A 9 0.09 -5.30 -6.75
CA HIS A 9 0.13 -6.72 -6.45
C HIS A 9 1.34 -6.99 -5.56
N ILE A 10 1.10 -7.52 -4.36
CA ILE A 10 2.17 -7.85 -3.40
C ILE A 10 2.01 -9.26 -2.83
N PRO A 11 3.13 -9.97 -2.57
CA PRO A 11 3.11 -11.29 -1.96
C PRO A 11 2.61 -11.26 -0.52
N LEU A 12 1.54 -12.02 -0.25
CA LEU A 12 0.84 -12.12 1.02
C LEU A 12 1.76 -12.56 2.17
N ASP A 13 2.62 -13.54 1.91
CA ASP A 13 3.52 -14.08 2.95
C ASP A 13 4.55 -13.05 3.42
N ARG A 14 5.02 -12.17 2.52
CA ARG A 14 6.01 -11.15 2.86
C ARG A 14 5.40 -9.97 3.59
N ILE A 15 4.25 -9.49 3.13
CA ILE A 15 3.59 -8.34 3.77
C ILE A 15 3.12 -8.67 5.19
N ARG A 16 2.96 -9.94 5.55
CA ARG A 16 2.64 -10.36 6.93
C ARG A 16 3.83 -10.35 7.87
N ASN A 17 5.05 -10.34 7.35
CA ASN A 17 6.27 -10.35 8.17
C ASN A 17 6.50 -8.98 8.82
N GLU A 18 7.24 -8.91 9.93
CA GLU A 18 7.53 -7.64 10.63
C GLU A 18 8.47 -6.72 9.82
N GLU A 19 9.34 -7.31 9.00
CA GLU A 19 10.30 -6.61 8.14
C GLU A 19 9.71 -6.10 6.82
N TYR A 20 8.37 -6.08 6.68
CA TYR A 20 7.68 -5.71 5.45
C TYR A 20 8.08 -4.32 4.91
N ALA A 21 8.43 -3.38 5.81
CA ALA A 21 8.79 -2.02 5.44
C ALA A 21 10.17 -1.92 4.75
N THR A 22 11.04 -2.90 4.99
CA THR A 22 12.39 -2.99 4.42
C THR A 22 12.55 -4.11 3.40
N ASP A 23 11.46 -4.82 3.07
CA ASP A 23 11.49 -5.90 2.09
C ASP A 23 11.61 -5.30 0.68
N ASP A 24 12.76 -5.57 0.03
CA ASP A 24 13.06 -5.06 -1.31
C ASP A 24 12.02 -5.49 -2.36
N LEU A 25 11.44 -6.68 -2.23
CA LEU A 25 10.43 -7.16 -3.19
C LEU A 25 9.14 -6.36 -3.04
N LEU A 26 8.69 -6.13 -1.79
CA LEU A 26 7.53 -5.30 -1.52
C LEU A 26 7.76 -3.86 -2.02
N LEU A 27 8.91 -3.27 -1.72
CA LEU A 27 9.26 -1.94 -2.21
C LEU A 27 9.32 -1.87 -3.74
N ASN A 28 9.80 -2.93 -4.39
CA ASN A 28 9.86 -3.03 -5.85
C ASN A 28 8.47 -3.12 -6.49
N CYS A 29 7.50 -3.79 -5.85
CA CYS A 29 6.10 -3.79 -6.31
C CYS A 29 5.51 -2.36 -6.33
N LEU A 30 5.98 -1.49 -5.43
CA LEU A 30 5.60 -0.08 -5.38
C LEU A 30 6.57 0.84 -6.15
N SER A 31 7.50 0.33 -6.94
CA SER A 31 8.50 1.14 -7.68
C SER A 31 7.89 2.19 -8.62
N LYS A 32 6.66 1.98 -9.10
CA LYS A 32 5.92 2.93 -9.95
C LYS A 32 5.26 4.06 -9.15
N ILE A 33 5.23 3.96 -7.83
CA ILE A 33 4.64 4.93 -6.92
C ILE A 33 5.79 5.76 -6.35
N GLY A 34 5.72 7.08 -6.49
CA GLY A 34 6.71 7.96 -5.87
C GLY A 34 6.60 7.97 -4.35
N ASP A 35 7.61 8.49 -3.66
CA ASP A 35 7.58 8.69 -2.22
C ASP A 35 6.76 9.93 -1.79
N THR A 36 6.33 10.74 -2.77
CA THR A 36 5.61 12.00 -2.56
C THR A 36 4.17 11.95 -3.10
N PRO A 37 3.20 12.58 -2.41
CA PRO A 37 3.35 13.27 -1.13
C PRO A 37 3.56 12.28 0.02
N GLU A 38 4.31 12.71 1.04
CA GLU A 38 4.42 11.96 2.28
C GLU A 38 3.06 11.88 2.97
N GLU A 39 2.76 10.73 3.58
CA GLU A 39 1.54 10.49 4.34
C GLU A 39 1.94 10.11 5.75
N ASP A 40 1.42 10.82 6.75
CA ASP A 40 1.70 10.56 8.17
C ASP A 40 3.21 10.56 8.52
N GLY A 41 3.99 11.42 7.86
CA GLY A 41 5.44 11.52 8.04
C GLY A 41 6.24 10.37 7.46
N LEU A 42 5.60 9.50 6.65
CA LEU A 42 6.25 8.40 5.93
C LEU A 42 6.21 8.65 4.42
N PRO A 43 7.22 8.15 3.68
CA PRO A 43 7.13 8.03 2.23
C PRO A 43 5.84 7.30 1.83
N LEU A 44 5.18 7.77 0.77
CA LEU A 44 3.89 7.23 0.33
C LEU A 44 3.92 5.70 0.18
N ARG A 45 5.00 5.15 -0.39
CA ARG A 45 5.19 3.69 -0.55
C ARG A 45 5.19 2.96 0.79
N THR A 46 5.97 3.44 1.75
CA THR A 46 6.07 2.86 3.10
C THR A 46 4.74 2.97 3.83
N TRP A 47 4.04 4.10 3.68
CA TRP A 47 2.72 4.30 4.26
C TRP A 47 1.70 3.32 3.68
N ILE A 48 1.66 3.13 2.35
CA ILE A 48 0.78 2.16 1.68
C ILE A 48 1.04 0.74 2.23
N LEU A 49 2.30 0.33 2.35
CA LEU A 49 2.67 -0.97 2.92
C LEU A 49 2.21 -1.11 4.37
N ARG A 50 2.38 -0.07 5.19
CA ARG A 50 1.91 -0.05 6.59
C ARG A 50 0.40 -0.25 6.68
N GLU A 51 -0.38 0.46 5.88
CA GLU A 51 -1.83 0.31 5.86
C GLU A 51 -2.25 -1.11 5.40
N ALA A 52 -1.55 -1.68 4.42
CA ALA A 52 -1.77 -3.05 3.95
C ALA A 52 -1.50 -4.08 5.06
N HIS A 53 -0.35 -3.96 5.73
CA HIS A 53 0.05 -4.82 6.83
C HIS A 53 -0.93 -4.74 8.00
N GLN A 54 -1.31 -3.52 8.41
CA GLN A 54 -2.30 -3.33 9.47
C GLN A 54 -3.68 -3.90 9.11
N ALA A 55 -4.10 -3.75 7.85
CA ALA A 55 -5.36 -4.35 7.37
C ALA A 55 -5.31 -5.88 7.46
N LEU A 56 -4.18 -6.50 7.09
CA LEU A 56 -3.98 -7.95 7.22
C LEU A 56 -3.91 -8.42 8.68
N ILE A 57 -3.29 -7.66 9.59
CA ILE A 57 -3.32 -7.99 11.02
C ILE A 57 -4.76 -8.00 11.54
N LYS A 58 -5.56 -6.99 11.17
CA LYS A 58 -6.97 -6.90 11.58
C LYS A 58 -7.84 -7.99 10.95
N SER A 59 -7.57 -8.33 9.69
CA SER A 59 -8.33 -9.30 8.91
C SER A 59 -7.40 -10.17 8.06
N PRO A 60 -6.86 -11.27 8.63
CA PRO A 60 -5.87 -12.12 7.95
C PRO A 60 -6.35 -12.77 6.66
N LYS A 61 -7.68 -12.84 6.45
CA LYS A 61 -8.32 -13.41 5.26
C LYS A 61 -8.55 -12.41 4.13
N LEU A 62 -8.13 -11.16 4.28
CA LEU A 62 -8.23 -10.17 3.21
C LEU A 62 -7.37 -10.60 2.02
N ARG A 63 -7.96 -10.52 0.83
CA ARG A 63 -7.26 -10.69 -0.46
C ARG A 63 -6.99 -9.37 -1.15
N THR A 64 -7.75 -8.34 -0.81
CA THR A 64 -7.55 -6.99 -1.32
C THR A 64 -7.81 -5.95 -0.22
N VAL A 65 -7.12 -4.82 -0.30
CA VAL A 65 -7.38 -3.64 0.55
C VAL A 65 -7.29 -2.37 -0.28
N LEU A 66 -8.23 -1.46 -0.07
CA LEU A 66 -8.23 -0.15 -0.72
C LEU A 66 -7.69 0.90 0.24
N VAL A 67 -6.52 1.43 -0.08
CA VAL A 67 -5.84 2.46 0.70
C VAL A 67 -6.08 3.83 0.05
N LYS A 68 -6.42 4.83 0.88
CA LYS A 68 -6.78 6.19 0.45
C LYS A 68 -5.89 7.21 1.17
N PRO A 69 -4.85 7.74 0.50
CA PRO A 69 -4.03 8.82 1.03
C PRO A 69 -4.90 10.03 1.39
N GLN A 70 -4.60 10.70 2.49
CA GLN A 70 -5.39 11.83 2.97
C GLN A 70 -4.88 13.18 2.45
N THR A 71 -3.62 13.23 2.00
CA THR A 71 -2.94 14.48 1.62
C THR A 71 -3.39 14.98 0.25
N VAL A 72 -3.83 14.10 -0.64
CA VAL A 72 -4.26 14.47 -2.00
C VAL A 72 -5.78 14.72 -2.05
N LYS A 73 -6.19 15.95 -1.74
CA LYS A 73 -7.61 16.36 -1.76
C LYS A 73 -8.17 16.67 -3.15
N ASP A 74 -7.33 17.20 -4.06
CA ASP A 74 -7.82 17.70 -5.36
C ASP A 74 -7.96 16.61 -6.43
N LYS A 75 -7.18 15.53 -6.33
CA LYS A 75 -7.19 14.38 -7.24
C LYS A 75 -6.98 13.10 -6.43
N PRO A 76 -8.02 12.58 -5.76
CA PRO A 76 -7.87 11.38 -4.94
C PRO A 76 -7.35 10.23 -5.79
N THR A 77 -6.12 9.80 -5.53
CA THR A 77 -5.56 8.56 -6.05
C THR A 77 -5.77 7.50 -4.97
N HIS A 78 -6.46 6.42 -5.31
CA HIS A 78 -6.63 5.29 -4.41
C HIS A 78 -5.67 4.17 -4.83
N PHE A 79 -5.21 3.40 -3.86
CA PHE A 79 -4.33 2.26 -4.08
C PHE A 79 -5.06 0.99 -3.70
N GLN A 80 -5.38 0.17 -4.69
CA GLN A 80 -5.96 -1.16 -4.48
C GLN A 80 -4.82 -2.16 -4.37
N ILE A 81 -4.55 -2.65 -3.17
CA ILE A 81 -3.52 -3.62 -2.90
C ILE A 81 -4.15 -5.01 -2.97
N CYS A 82 -3.68 -5.83 -3.89
CA CYS A 82 -4.02 -7.23 -4.06
C CYS A 82 -2.92 -8.07 -3.42
N PHE A 83 -3.31 -9.01 -2.56
CA PHE A 83 -2.40 -9.91 -1.89
C PHE A 83 -2.35 -11.25 -2.63
N ASP A 84 -1.25 -11.48 -3.34
CA ASP A 84 -1.00 -12.72 -4.09
C ASP A 84 -0.41 -13.81 -3.20
N GLU A 85 -0.76 -15.07 -3.48
CA GLU A 85 -0.24 -16.25 -2.77
C GLU A 85 1.15 -16.67 -3.24
#